data_AF-A0A1H2KT99-F1
#
_entry.id   AF-A0A1H2KT99-F1
#
_cell.length_a   1.000
_cell.length_b   1.000
_cell.length_c   1.000
_cell.angle_alpha   90.00
_cell.angle_beta   90.00
_cell.angle_gamma   90.00
#
_symmetry.space_group_name_H-M   'P 1'
#
loop_
_entity.id
_entity.type
_entity.pdbx_description
1 polymer ?
#
loop_
_entity_poly.entity_id
_entity_poly.type
_entity_poly.pdbx_seq_one_letter_code
_entity_poly.pdbx_strand_id
1 'polypeptide(L)'
;MRRRQALAALIVSTALALSACGSDDDGGDGDTASTDLGVEVSGAPGEKPTLTIPDEDPPEDLQIEVLDEGDGAEVGENDVVVANYLGQTWVPRPPASELPPEDPAATEPPAEDPAATEPPADAPAETTPPAEGDVGGVTTEDTASADPSADSGEAEPYVFDNSYDRGSAASFSLNQVIPGWKDGLAGQRVGSRVLLSIPPDQGYGTQEGHDLQNDTLVFVVEIVDSVDPTASASGEPVADLPAGLPVVTDGEEGAAPTLDFAAATPPEASDSTLVVTGDGEELGPNLVVNMVQASYPDGADVITTWDEGQAPLTLAAEQLAGIPGLAEALTGASVGSRVVSRISAVDNANPDGTEGLPLVLVIDVIGSY
;
A
#
# COMPACT_ATOMS: atom_id res chain seq x y z
N MET A 1 25.67 -47.75 1.14
CA MET A 1 24.71 -48.85 0.88
C MET A 1 24.33 -49.55 2.18
N ARG A 2 23.22 -49.15 2.81
CA ARG A 2 22.49 -49.97 3.78
C ARG A 2 21.01 -49.84 3.48
N ARG A 3 20.36 -50.99 3.40
CA ARG A 3 19.04 -51.24 2.83
C ARG A 3 17.93 -50.94 3.83
N ARG A 4 16.86 -50.33 3.30
CA ARG A 4 15.43 -50.66 3.46
C ARG A 4 14.92 -51.00 4.87
N GLN A 5 13.95 -50.23 5.35
CA GLN A 5 12.59 -50.74 5.55
C GLN A 5 11.59 -49.59 5.76
N ALA A 6 10.60 -49.53 4.87
CA ALA A 6 9.39 -48.76 5.05
C ALA A 6 8.49 -49.48 6.07
N LEU A 7 7.85 -48.73 6.96
CA LEU A 7 6.65 -49.18 7.65
C LEU A 7 5.67 -48.00 7.69
N ALA A 8 4.60 -48.17 6.92
CA ALA A 8 3.40 -47.36 6.99
C ALA A 8 2.67 -47.64 8.32
N ALA A 9 2.24 -46.59 9.02
CA ALA A 9 1.28 -46.68 10.10
C ALA A 9 0.14 -45.70 9.80
N LEU A 10 -0.92 -46.27 9.25
CA LEU A 10 -2.24 -45.68 9.04
C LEU A 10 -2.88 -45.49 10.42
N ILE A 11 -3.12 -44.25 10.86
CA ILE A 11 -4.00 -43.95 12.00
C ILE A 11 -5.29 -43.36 11.44
N VAL A 12 -6.27 -44.23 11.25
CA VAL A 12 -7.68 -43.85 11.15
C VAL A 12 -8.17 -43.69 12.59
N SER A 13 -8.66 -42.52 12.96
CA SER A 13 -9.31 -42.28 14.25
C SER A 13 -10.58 -41.47 14.04
N THR A 14 -11.67 -42.22 13.91
CA THR A 14 -13.00 -42.00 14.51
C THR A 14 -13.56 -40.58 14.58
N ALA A 15 -14.50 -40.31 13.67
CA ALA A 15 -15.55 -39.32 13.83
C ALA A 15 -16.44 -39.67 15.04
N LEU A 16 -16.58 -38.72 15.97
CA LEU A 16 -17.64 -38.70 16.97
C LEU A 16 -18.72 -37.73 16.47
N ALA A 17 -19.84 -38.28 16.01
CA ALA A 17 -21.06 -37.51 15.79
C ALA A 17 -21.79 -37.35 17.13
N LEU A 18 -21.73 -36.14 17.69
CA LEU A 18 -22.67 -35.71 18.73
C LEU A 18 -23.76 -34.89 18.04
N SER A 19 -24.92 -35.53 17.88
CA SER A 19 -26.18 -34.85 17.63
C SER A 19 -26.60 -34.17 18.93
N ALA A 20 -26.46 -32.85 18.99
CA ALA A 20 -27.18 -32.01 19.92
C ALA A 20 -28.25 -31.26 19.10
N CYS A 21 -29.50 -31.71 19.25
CA CYS A 21 -30.67 -30.95 18.84
C CYS A 21 -30.95 -29.94 19.96
N GLY A 22 -30.71 -28.68 19.68
CA GLY A 22 -31.14 -27.54 20.48
C GLY A 22 -31.67 -26.49 19.52
N SER A 23 -33.00 -26.46 19.38
CA SER A 23 -33.71 -25.37 18.71
C SER A 23 -33.83 -24.23 19.71
N ASP A 24 -33.21 -23.10 19.41
CA ASP A 24 -33.70 -21.79 19.82
C ASP A 24 -33.34 -20.82 18.68
N ASP A 25 -34.39 -20.23 18.12
CA ASP A 25 -34.38 -19.13 17.17
C ASP A 25 -34.06 -17.88 18.00
N ASP A 26 -32.81 -17.45 17.98
CA ASP A 26 -32.39 -16.15 18.49
C ASP A 26 -31.65 -15.47 17.33
N GLY A 27 -32.32 -14.51 16.69
CA GLY A 27 -31.68 -13.57 15.79
C GLY A 27 -30.71 -12.73 16.59
N GLY A 28 -29.42 -13.06 16.50
CA GLY A 28 -28.36 -12.28 17.13
C GLY A 28 -28.24 -10.93 16.46
N ASP A 29 -28.53 -9.89 17.24
CA ASP A 29 -28.06 -8.52 17.05
C ASP A 29 -26.57 -8.49 16.63
N GLY A 30 -26.22 -7.55 15.75
CA GLY A 30 -24.88 -7.43 15.18
C GLY A 30 -23.79 -7.45 16.24
N ASP A 31 -22.74 -8.23 15.97
CA ASP A 31 -21.56 -8.41 16.82
C ASP A 31 -20.94 -7.03 17.12
N THR A 32 -21.20 -6.54 18.33
CA THR A 32 -20.73 -5.23 18.80
C THR A 32 -19.80 -5.50 19.97
N ALA A 33 -18.51 -5.24 19.79
CA ALA A 33 -17.51 -5.40 20.83
C ALA A 33 -17.32 -4.07 21.56
N SER A 34 -17.51 -4.09 22.89
CA SER A 34 -17.07 -2.99 23.76
C SER A 34 -15.60 -3.19 24.10
N THR A 35 -14.81 -2.15 23.91
CA THR A 35 -13.34 -2.19 24.06
C THR A 35 -12.89 -1.67 25.41
N ASP A 36 -11.63 -1.92 25.79
CA ASP A 36 -11.05 -1.37 27.02
C ASP A 36 -10.97 0.18 26.97
N LEU A 37 -11.07 0.75 25.76
CA LEU A 37 -11.19 2.19 25.49
C LEU A 37 -12.61 2.74 25.60
N GLY A 38 -13.61 1.88 25.85
CA GLY A 38 -15.02 2.26 25.85
C GLY A 38 -15.57 2.57 24.45
N VAL A 39 -14.77 2.43 23.40
CA VAL A 39 -15.20 2.54 22.00
C VAL A 39 -15.97 1.28 21.64
N GLU A 40 -17.17 1.42 21.10
CA GLU A 40 -17.94 0.29 20.58
C GLU A 40 -17.62 0.12 19.09
N VAL A 41 -17.18 -1.08 18.71
CA VAL A 41 -16.85 -1.42 17.32
C VAL A 41 -17.84 -2.48 16.85
N SER A 42 -18.51 -2.20 15.74
CA SER A 42 -19.45 -3.14 15.09
C SER A 42 -19.09 -3.36 13.62
N GLY A 43 -19.61 -4.46 13.06
CA GLY A 43 -19.34 -4.90 11.70
C GLY A 43 -18.37 -6.08 11.68
N ALA A 44 -18.66 -7.08 10.85
CA ALA A 44 -17.83 -8.28 10.77
C ALA A 44 -16.45 -7.97 10.13
N PRO A 45 -15.42 -8.80 10.37
CA PRO A 45 -14.16 -8.69 9.65
C PRO A 45 -14.38 -8.70 8.13
N GLY A 46 -13.71 -7.80 7.42
CA GLY A 46 -13.86 -7.57 5.99
C GLY A 46 -15.02 -6.64 5.60
N GLU A 47 -15.86 -6.22 6.55
CA GLU A 47 -16.91 -5.22 6.34
C GLU A 47 -16.51 -3.88 6.95
N LYS A 48 -17.01 -2.78 6.37
CA LYS A 48 -16.77 -1.43 6.91
C LYS A 48 -17.27 -1.35 8.36
N PRO A 49 -16.39 -1.11 9.36
CA PRO A 49 -16.82 -1.00 10.73
C PRO A 49 -17.66 0.25 10.98
N THR A 50 -18.48 0.23 12.03
CA THR A 50 -19.04 1.44 12.64
C THR A 50 -18.49 1.60 14.05
N LEU A 51 -18.06 2.81 14.37
CA LEU A 51 -17.47 3.17 15.67
C LEU A 51 -18.43 4.07 16.45
N THR A 52 -18.63 3.77 17.73
CA THR A 52 -19.27 4.68 18.69
C THR A 52 -18.27 5.02 19.78
N ILE A 53 -17.84 6.28 19.81
CA ILE A 53 -16.83 6.77 20.74
C ILE A 53 -17.54 7.33 21.98
N PRO A 54 -17.07 7.03 23.21
CA PRO A 54 -17.71 7.51 24.43
C PRO A 54 -17.57 9.04 24.58
N ASP A 55 -18.53 9.66 25.28
CA ASP A 55 -18.47 11.08 25.69
C ASP A 55 -17.54 11.25 26.89
N GLU A 56 -16.28 10.87 26.71
CA GLU A 56 -15.18 10.96 27.68
C GLU A 56 -13.95 11.59 27.01
N ASP A 57 -13.04 12.15 27.81
CA ASP A 57 -11.79 12.71 27.29
C ASP A 57 -10.95 11.60 26.61
N PRO A 58 -10.32 11.88 25.45
CA PRO A 58 -9.46 10.91 24.79
C PRO A 58 -8.24 10.52 25.64
N PRO A 59 -7.72 9.29 25.47
CA PRO A 59 -6.43 8.90 26.03
C PRO A 59 -5.31 9.87 25.63
N GLU A 60 -4.41 10.18 26.57
CA GLU A 60 -3.25 11.04 26.31
C GLU A 60 -2.08 10.28 25.64
N ASP A 61 -2.07 8.95 25.78
CA ASP A 61 -1.04 8.06 25.22
C ASP A 61 -1.65 7.17 24.12
N LEU A 62 -0.80 6.71 23.18
CA LEU A 62 -1.19 5.72 22.16
C LEU A 62 -1.79 4.48 22.83
N GLN A 63 -3.01 4.13 22.41
CA GLN A 63 -3.68 2.90 22.83
C GLN A 63 -3.79 1.95 21.65
N ILE A 64 -3.52 0.68 21.91
CA ILE A 64 -3.54 -0.40 20.92
C ILE A 64 -4.36 -1.54 21.53
N GLU A 65 -5.44 -1.92 20.88
CA GLU A 65 -6.27 -3.04 21.29
C GLU A 65 -6.51 -3.97 20.11
N VAL A 66 -6.17 -5.24 20.27
CA VAL A 66 -6.44 -6.26 19.26
C VAL A 66 -7.85 -6.78 19.49
N LEU A 67 -8.75 -6.44 18.57
CA LEU A 67 -10.16 -6.87 18.60
C LEU A 67 -10.27 -8.34 18.19
N ASP A 68 -9.57 -8.69 17.12
CA ASP A 68 -9.49 -10.04 16.56
C ASP A 68 -8.02 -10.37 16.30
N GLU A 69 -7.53 -11.48 16.85
CA GLU A 69 -6.13 -11.91 16.67
C GLU A 69 -5.98 -12.71 15.37
N GLY A 70 -5.10 -12.24 14.48
CA GLY A 70 -4.72 -12.93 13.26
C GLY A 70 -3.81 -14.13 13.50
N ASP A 71 -3.83 -15.08 12.58
CA ASP A 71 -2.99 -16.28 12.62
C ASP A 71 -1.83 -16.27 11.63
N GLY A 72 -1.68 -15.17 10.87
CA GLY A 72 -0.65 -14.99 9.84
C GLY A 72 0.73 -14.57 10.38
N ALA A 73 1.58 -14.10 9.47
CA ALA A 73 2.93 -13.63 9.79
C ALA A 73 2.88 -12.42 10.74
N GLU A 74 3.94 -12.25 11.54
CA GLU A 74 4.12 -11.05 12.35
C GLU A 74 4.57 -9.89 11.44
N VAL A 75 3.98 -8.72 11.60
CA VAL A 75 4.31 -7.50 10.88
C VAL A 75 5.65 -6.96 11.38
N GLY A 76 6.64 -6.86 10.50
CA GLY A 76 7.94 -6.28 10.79
C GLY A 76 7.91 -4.75 10.92
N GLU A 77 8.88 -4.19 11.64
CA GLU A 77 8.95 -2.74 11.94
C GLU A 77 9.08 -1.83 10.71
N ASN A 78 9.49 -2.39 9.57
CA ASN A 78 9.74 -1.68 8.32
C ASN A 78 8.84 -2.15 7.17
N ASP A 79 7.90 -3.04 7.46
CA ASP A 79 7.13 -3.71 6.45
C ASP A 79 6.26 -2.74 5.65
N VAL A 80 5.94 -3.15 4.44
CA VAL A 80 4.81 -2.63 3.69
C VAL A 80 3.59 -3.42 4.15
N VAL A 81 2.65 -2.74 4.81
CA VAL A 81 1.42 -3.33 5.30
C VAL A 81 0.32 -3.09 4.29
N VAL A 82 -0.43 -4.15 3.97
CA VAL A 82 -1.69 -4.06 3.24
C VAL A 82 -2.81 -4.15 4.26
N ALA A 83 -3.69 -3.16 4.31
CA ALA A 83 -4.79 -3.16 5.27
C ALA A 83 -6.08 -2.55 4.73
N ASN A 84 -7.20 -3.03 5.26
CA ASN A 84 -8.43 -2.26 5.26
C ASN A 84 -8.51 -1.41 6.53
N TYR A 85 -9.04 -0.20 6.44
CA TYR A 85 -9.11 0.67 7.61
C TYR A 85 -10.25 1.68 7.54
N LEU A 86 -10.64 2.17 8.70
CA LEU A 86 -11.54 3.31 8.89
C LEU A 86 -10.98 4.20 9.99
N GLY A 87 -10.87 5.50 9.72
CA GLY A 87 -10.40 6.52 10.65
C GLY A 87 -11.49 7.54 10.99
N GLN A 88 -11.64 7.84 12.28
CA GLN A 88 -12.51 8.89 12.82
C GLN A 88 -11.76 9.77 13.81
N THR A 89 -12.14 11.03 13.97
CA THR A 89 -11.66 11.81 15.13
C THR A 89 -12.42 11.39 16.38
N TRP A 90 -11.74 11.41 17.53
CA TRP A 90 -12.36 11.14 18.82
C TRP A 90 -13.52 12.09 19.10
N VAL A 91 -13.28 13.38 18.86
CA VAL A 91 -14.29 14.43 19.02
C VAL A 91 -15.10 14.54 17.72
N PRO A 92 -16.44 14.37 17.77
CA PRO A 92 -17.33 14.61 16.64
C PRO A 92 -17.17 16.03 16.08
N ARG A 93 -17.33 16.18 14.76
CA ARG A 93 -17.31 17.49 14.11
C ARG A 93 -18.68 17.82 13.52
N PRO A 94 -19.01 19.11 13.35
CA PRO A 94 -20.21 19.47 12.59
C PRO A 94 -20.16 18.83 11.20
N PRO A 95 -21.30 18.38 10.64
CA PRO A 95 -21.34 17.91 9.27
C PRO A 95 -20.80 19.00 8.35
N ALA A 96 -19.98 18.63 7.36
CA ALA A 96 -19.39 19.57 6.40
C ALA A 96 -20.50 20.31 5.64
N SER A 97 -20.99 21.42 6.19
CA SER A 97 -22.01 22.27 5.57
C SER A 97 -21.40 23.62 5.24
N GLU A 98 -21.27 23.83 3.93
CA GLU A 98 -21.00 25.09 3.25
C GLU A 98 -19.58 25.64 3.46
N LEU A 99 -18.65 25.21 2.59
CA LEU A 99 -17.60 26.14 2.15
C LEU A 99 -18.30 27.48 1.82
N PRO A 100 -17.87 28.62 2.37
CA PRO A 100 -18.42 29.90 1.96
C PRO A 100 -18.31 29.98 0.43
N PRO A 101 -19.31 30.55 -0.28
CA PRO A 101 -19.18 30.74 -1.71
C PRO A 101 -17.83 31.43 -1.96
N GLU A 102 -16.97 30.81 -2.77
CA GLU A 102 -15.80 31.51 -3.28
C GLU A 102 -16.31 32.81 -3.88
N ASP A 103 -15.81 33.94 -3.39
CA ASP A 103 -16.21 35.25 -3.89
C ASP A 103 -15.89 35.29 -5.41
N PRO A 104 -16.89 35.34 -6.30
CA PRO A 104 -16.65 35.35 -7.74
C PRO A 104 -16.02 36.66 -8.22
N ALA A 105 -15.68 37.60 -7.32
CA ALA A 105 -14.98 38.83 -7.63
C ALA A 105 -13.45 38.77 -7.51
N ALA A 106 -12.84 37.62 -7.17
CA ALA A 106 -11.38 37.49 -7.16
C ALA A 106 -10.79 36.99 -8.51
N THR A 107 -11.33 37.45 -9.64
CA THR A 107 -10.63 37.38 -10.93
C THR A 107 -9.98 38.72 -11.24
N GLU A 108 -8.73 38.94 -10.82
CA GLU A 108 -7.74 39.68 -11.62
C GLU A 108 -6.32 39.20 -11.24
N PRO A 109 -5.55 38.58 -12.16
CA PRO A 109 -4.12 38.42 -11.96
C PRO A 109 -3.44 39.80 -12.04
N PRO A 110 -2.45 40.14 -11.19
CA PRO A 110 -1.64 41.31 -11.45
C PRO A 110 -0.85 41.10 -12.75
N ALA A 111 -0.96 42.08 -13.65
CA ALA A 111 -0.28 42.11 -14.93
C ALA A 111 1.24 41.91 -14.81
N GLU A 112 1.80 41.15 -15.75
CA GLU A 112 3.24 40.97 -15.93
C GLU A 112 3.92 42.30 -16.28
N ASP A 113 5.00 42.63 -15.55
CA ASP A 113 5.97 43.65 -15.95
C ASP A 113 7.14 42.98 -16.70
N PRO A 114 7.33 43.22 -18.01
CA PRO A 114 8.37 42.56 -18.78
C PRO A 114 9.64 43.43 -18.83
N ALA A 115 10.56 43.27 -17.87
CA ALA A 115 11.96 43.69 -18.05
C ALA A 115 12.96 43.12 -17.01
N ALA A 116 13.94 42.35 -17.53
CA ALA A 116 15.33 42.17 -17.04
C ALA A 116 15.53 41.36 -15.73
N THR A 117 16.48 40.44 -15.53
CA THR A 117 17.71 39.97 -16.22
C THR A 117 18.21 38.72 -15.45
N GLU A 118 18.94 37.79 -16.09
CA GLU A 118 19.63 36.65 -15.43
C GLU A 118 20.82 37.09 -14.51
N PRO A 119 21.61 36.18 -13.88
CA PRO A 119 21.48 35.58 -12.54
C PRO A 119 22.65 36.00 -11.59
N PRO A 120 22.88 35.35 -10.42
CA PRO A 120 24.01 34.41 -10.43
C PRO A 120 23.81 33.12 -9.62
N ALA A 121 24.67 32.17 -9.97
CA ALA A 121 24.95 30.91 -9.32
C ALA A 121 25.37 31.05 -7.84
N ASP A 122 25.20 29.93 -7.13
CA ASP A 122 25.78 29.55 -5.83
C ASP A 122 24.87 29.75 -4.59
N ALA A 123 24.02 28.74 -4.33
CA ALA A 123 23.45 28.39 -3.02
C ALA A 123 23.01 26.91 -3.05
N PRO A 124 23.13 26.15 -1.94
CA PRO A 124 23.12 24.69 -1.94
C PRO A 124 21.73 24.09 -2.21
N ALA A 125 21.73 22.89 -2.78
CA ALA A 125 20.54 22.09 -3.04
C ALA A 125 19.75 21.88 -1.75
N GLU A 126 18.53 22.43 -1.73
CA GLU A 126 17.50 22.07 -0.78
C GLU A 126 16.95 20.71 -1.22
N THR A 127 17.10 19.72 -0.36
CA THR A 127 16.61 18.35 -0.58
C THR A 127 15.10 18.35 -0.44
N THR A 128 14.41 18.24 -1.57
CA THR A 128 12.98 17.93 -1.64
C THR A 128 12.75 16.50 -1.09
N PRO A 129 11.85 16.28 -0.12
CA PRO A 129 11.37 14.93 0.17
C PRO A 129 10.52 14.40 -1.00
N PRO A 130 10.52 13.08 -1.25
CA PRO A 130 9.74 12.47 -2.32
C PRO A 130 8.23 12.50 -2.06
N ALA A 131 7.52 12.43 -3.18
CA ALA A 131 6.11 12.72 -3.39
C ALA A 131 5.11 12.05 -2.43
N GLU A 132 4.12 12.87 -2.08
CA GLU A 132 2.82 12.50 -1.56
C GLU A 132 2.17 11.43 -2.46
N GLY A 133 1.72 10.34 -1.85
CA GLY A 133 0.77 9.43 -2.49
C GLY A 133 -0.52 10.19 -2.76
N ASP A 134 -0.90 10.24 -4.03
CA ASP A 134 -2.11 10.84 -4.56
C ASP A 134 -3.35 10.37 -3.78
N VAL A 135 -3.84 11.21 -2.87
CA VAL A 135 -5.22 11.20 -2.39
C VAL A 135 -6.04 11.96 -3.41
N GLY A 136 -6.59 11.20 -4.35
CA GLY A 136 -7.35 11.69 -5.50
C GLY A 136 -8.34 12.81 -5.14
N GLY A 137 -8.14 13.96 -5.77
CA GLY A 137 -9.08 15.07 -5.76
C GLY A 137 -10.43 14.65 -6.34
N VAL A 138 -11.47 14.79 -5.53
CA VAL A 138 -12.87 14.65 -5.97
C VAL A 138 -13.17 15.71 -7.04
N THR A 139 -13.59 15.24 -8.21
CA THR A 139 -14.20 16.07 -9.26
C THR A 139 -15.70 16.15 -9.00
N THR A 140 -16.22 17.37 -8.99
CA THR A 140 -17.61 17.70 -8.64
C THR A 140 -18.54 17.66 -9.85
N GLU A 141 -19.55 16.80 -9.85
CA GLU A 141 -20.82 17.03 -10.55
C GLU A 141 -21.98 16.30 -9.82
N ASP A 142 -22.85 17.04 -9.14
CA ASP A 142 -24.25 17.25 -9.53
C ASP A 142 -25.04 17.94 -8.40
N THR A 143 -25.95 18.81 -8.82
CA THR A 143 -26.69 19.81 -8.07
C THR A 143 -27.91 19.24 -7.32
N ALA A 144 -28.16 19.73 -6.10
CA ALA A 144 -29.50 19.75 -5.52
C ALA A 144 -29.69 20.93 -4.57
N SER A 145 -30.91 21.47 -4.59
CA SER A 145 -31.32 22.78 -4.05
C SER A 145 -31.43 22.79 -2.52
N ALA A 146 -31.05 23.91 -1.91
CA ALA A 146 -31.10 24.18 -0.47
C ALA A 146 -32.53 24.36 0.08
N ASP A 147 -32.77 23.82 1.28
CA ASP A 147 -33.90 24.14 2.16
C ASP A 147 -33.40 25.01 3.34
N PRO A 148 -33.95 26.22 3.57
CA PRO A 148 -33.55 27.08 4.68
C PRO A 148 -34.28 26.69 5.97
N SER A 149 -33.76 25.68 6.66
CA SER A 149 -34.02 25.46 8.08
C SER A 149 -32.78 24.85 8.73
N ALA A 150 -31.84 25.70 9.11
CA ALA A 150 -30.71 25.34 9.95
C ALA A 150 -31.24 24.91 11.33
N ASP A 151 -31.45 23.61 11.48
CA ASP A 151 -31.46 22.96 12.78
C ASP A 151 -30.03 23.03 13.34
N SER A 152 -29.91 23.27 14.65
CA SER A 152 -28.64 23.25 15.36
C SER A 152 -28.10 21.82 15.35
N GLY A 153 -27.37 21.48 14.28
CA GLY A 153 -26.92 20.12 13.99
C GLY A 153 -26.15 19.51 15.14
N GLU A 154 -26.61 18.34 15.57
CA GLU A 154 -25.88 17.47 16.50
C GLU A 154 -24.51 17.14 15.85
N ALA A 155 -23.44 17.16 16.65
CA ALA A 155 -22.12 16.82 16.14
C ALA A 155 -22.09 15.34 15.75
N GLU A 156 -21.65 15.02 14.54
CA GLU A 156 -21.67 13.65 14.01
C GLU A 156 -20.27 13.03 14.00
N PRO A 157 -20.16 11.69 14.04
CA PRO A 157 -18.88 11.01 13.89
C PRO A 157 -18.15 11.51 12.64
N TYR A 158 -16.96 12.06 12.83
CA TYR A 158 -16.19 12.61 11.73
C TYR A 158 -15.23 11.56 11.18
N VAL A 159 -15.75 10.75 10.26
CA VAL A 159 -14.94 9.84 9.43
C VAL A 159 -14.17 10.67 8.42
N PHE A 160 -12.84 10.72 8.56
CA PHE A 160 -11.99 11.51 7.66
C PHE A 160 -11.40 10.68 6.52
N ASP A 161 -11.21 9.36 6.72
CA ASP A 161 -10.68 8.47 5.69
C ASP A 161 -11.06 7.00 5.94
N ASN A 162 -11.21 6.23 4.86
CA ASN A 162 -11.40 4.78 4.92
C ASN A 162 -11.12 4.08 3.58
N SER A 163 -10.67 2.83 3.62
CA SER A 163 -10.43 2.01 2.42
C SER A 163 -11.69 1.35 1.86
N TYR A 164 -12.69 1.07 2.71
CA TYR A 164 -13.87 0.29 2.34
C TYR A 164 -14.72 0.97 1.26
N ASP A 165 -14.91 2.29 1.36
CA ASP A 165 -15.66 3.06 0.36
C ASP A 165 -14.93 3.11 -0.99
N ARG A 166 -13.60 2.94 -0.99
CA ARG A 166 -12.79 2.80 -2.22
C ARG A 166 -12.89 1.40 -2.84
N GLY A 167 -13.30 0.40 -2.07
CA GLY A 167 -13.52 -0.97 -2.54
C GLY A 167 -12.25 -1.82 -2.67
N SER A 168 -11.10 -1.34 -2.17
CA SER A 168 -9.83 -2.09 -2.13
C SER A 168 -9.03 -1.76 -0.89
N ALA A 169 -8.24 -2.73 -0.40
CA ALA A 169 -7.26 -2.47 0.64
C ALA A 169 -6.22 -1.43 0.19
N ALA A 170 -5.61 -0.75 1.17
CA ALA A 170 -4.52 0.18 0.93
C ALA A 170 -3.19 -0.48 1.30
N SER A 171 -2.11 -0.10 0.59
CA SER A 171 -0.75 -0.50 0.90
C SER A 171 0.06 0.72 1.32
N PHE A 172 0.84 0.59 2.39
CA PHE A 172 1.66 1.67 2.95
C PHE A 172 2.91 1.11 3.63
N SER A 173 4.03 1.80 3.49
CA SER A 173 5.23 1.51 4.29
C SER A 173 5.04 2.04 5.70
N LEU A 174 5.34 1.23 6.72
CA LEU A 174 5.34 1.69 8.12
C LEU A 174 6.35 2.82 8.39
N ASN A 175 7.31 3.03 7.49
CA ASN A 175 8.27 4.14 7.56
C ASN A 175 7.74 5.46 6.98
N GLN A 176 6.57 5.46 6.35
CA GLN A 176 5.99 6.61 5.66
C GLN A 176 4.60 7.01 6.20
N VAL A 177 4.17 6.40 7.31
CA VAL A 177 2.90 6.70 7.98
C VAL A 177 3.13 7.44 9.31
N ILE A 178 2.04 7.92 9.91
CA ILE A 178 2.08 8.55 11.24
C ILE A 178 2.67 7.60 12.30
N PRO A 179 3.40 8.13 13.31
CA PRO A 179 4.04 7.31 14.34
C PRO A 179 3.10 6.31 15.03
N GLY A 180 1.85 6.70 15.30
CA GLY A 180 0.87 5.81 15.93
C GLY A 180 0.50 4.58 15.10
N TRP A 181 0.57 4.66 13.77
CA TRP A 181 0.40 3.49 12.91
C TRP A 181 1.65 2.60 12.91
N LYS A 182 2.82 3.21 12.83
CA LYS A 182 4.10 2.48 12.89
C LYS A 182 4.19 1.65 14.17
N ASP A 183 3.99 2.31 15.31
CA ASP A 183 4.11 1.68 16.63
C ASP A 183 2.90 0.77 16.93
N GLY A 184 1.72 1.10 16.39
CA GLY A 184 0.49 0.33 16.61
C GLY A 184 0.39 -0.99 15.86
N LEU A 185 0.98 -1.04 14.66
CA LEU A 185 0.85 -2.19 13.73
C LEU A 185 2.08 -3.10 13.74
N ALA A 186 3.27 -2.59 14.07
CA ALA A 186 4.45 -3.43 14.21
C ALA A 186 4.24 -4.50 15.30
N GLY A 187 4.66 -5.73 15.02
CA GLY A 187 4.48 -6.88 15.93
C GLY A 187 3.05 -7.45 15.97
N GLN A 188 2.08 -6.83 15.30
CA GLN A 188 0.75 -7.42 15.10
C GLN A 188 0.83 -8.56 14.08
N ARG A 189 -0.22 -9.38 14.00
CA ARG A 189 -0.26 -10.51 13.07
C ARG A 189 -1.14 -10.20 11.87
N VAL A 190 -0.74 -10.66 10.70
CA VAL A 190 -1.60 -10.66 9.51
C VAL A 190 -2.90 -11.41 9.83
N GLY A 191 -4.03 -10.84 9.43
CA GLY A 191 -5.38 -11.25 9.80
C GLY A 191 -5.92 -10.59 11.07
N SER A 192 -5.10 -9.83 11.82
CA SER A 192 -5.58 -9.11 13.00
C SER A 192 -6.46 -7.93 12.64
N ARG A 193 -7.48 -7.68 13.48
CA ARG A 193 -8.22 -6.43 13.54
C ARG A 193 -7.80 -5.66 14.77
N VAL A 194 -7.28 -4.45 14.57
CA VAL A 194 -6.65 -3.65 15.61
C VAL A 194 -7.37 -2.31 15.73
N LEU A 195 -7.81 -1.97 16.94
CA LEU A 195 -8.27 -0.64 17.31
C LEU A 195 -7.09 0.18 17.82
N LEU A 196 -6.91 1.37 17.27
CA LEU A 196 -5.91 2.35 17.69
C LEU A 196 -6.61 3.62 18.16
N SER A 197 -6.19 4.17 19.31
CA SER A 197 -6.44 5.56 19.69
C SER A 197 -5.12 6.30 19.72
N ILE A 198 -4.96 7.25 18.80
CA ILE A 198 -3.69 7.90 18.48
C ILE A 198 -3.76 9.36 18.95
N PRO A 199 -3.01 9.74 19.99
CA PRO A 199 -2.97 11.12 20.46
C PRO A 199 -2.30 12.03 19.42
N PRO A 200 -2.49 13.36 19.49
CA PRO A 200 -2.03 14.27 18.44
C PRO A 200 -0.54 14.16 18.13
N ASP A 201 0.33 14.01 19.14
CA ASP A 201 1.79 13.92 18.95
C ASP A 201 2.24 12.63 18.23
N GLN A 202 1.40 11.60 18.21
CA GLN A 202 1.57 10.36 17.44
C GLN A 202 0.80 10.37 16.11
N GLY A 203 0.01 11.42 15.86
CA GLY A 203 -0.71 11.69 14.62
C GLY A 203 -0.13 12.89 13.88
N TYR A 204 -0.91 13.95 13.72
CA TYR A 204 -0.53 15.14 12.95
C TYR A 204 -0.01 16.31 13.80
N GLY A 205 0.03 16.15 15.12
CA GLY A 205 0.59 17.12 16.06
C GLY A 205 -0.03 18.50 15.92
N THR A 206 0.82 19.53 15.97
CA THR A 206 0.42 20.94 15.86
C THR A 206 0.73 21.52 14.47
N GLN A 207 0.76 20.69 13.43
CA GLN A 207 1.10 21.13 12.07
C GLN A 207 0.08 22.17 11.59
N GLU A 208 0.52 23.41 11.40
CA GLU A 208 -0.36 24.50 10.99
C GLU A 208 -0.95 24.23 9.61
N GLY A 209 -2.29 24.25 9.51
CA GLY A 209 -3.01 24.09 8.24
C GLY A 209 -3.38 22.64 7.91
N HIS A 210 -3.03 21.66 8.76
CA HIS A 210 -3.50 20.29 8.60
C HIS A 210 -4.87 20.12 9.26
N ASP A 211 -5.88 19.58 8.55
CA ASP A 211 -7.26 19.51 9.05
C ASP A 211 -7.44 18.66 10.31
N LEU A 212 -6.53 17.70 10.53
CA LEU A 212 -6.50 16.81 11.70
C LEU A 212 -5.49 17.25 12.77
N GLN A 213 -4.98 18.48 12.70
CA GLN A 213 -4.08 18.99 13.73
C GLN A 213 -4.76 19.01 15.11
N ASN A 214 -4.01 18.66 16.15
CA ASN A 214 -4.47 18.58 17.54
C ASN A 214 -5.57 17.55 17.84
N ASP A 215 -6.00 16.74 16.86
CA ASP A 215 -7.01 15.71 17.10
C ASP A 215 -6.41 14.43 17.66
N THR A 216 -7.18 13.75 18.51
CA THR A 216 -7.00 12.31 18.75
C THR A 216 -7.73 11.55 17.66
N LEU A 217 -7.05 10.60 17.04
CA LEU A 217 -7.58 9.79 15.94
C LEU A 217 -7.90 8.39 16.43
N VAL A 218 -9.04 7.85 16.02
CA VAL A 218 -9.45 6.47 16.28
C VAL A 218 -9.47 5.72 14.97
N PHE A 219 -8.74 4.61 14.90
CA PHE A 219 -8.69 3.75 13.73
C PHE A 219 -9.08 2.33 14.07
N VAL A 220 -9.86 1.69 13.20
CA VAL A 220 -9.90 0.22 13.12
C VAL A 220 -9.16 -0.19 11.86
N VAL A 221 -8.13 -1.00 12.03
CA VAL A 221 -7.24 -1.49 10.97
C VAL A 221 -7.33 -3.01 10.91
N GLU A 222 -7.67 -3.54 9.75
CA GLU A 222 -7.66 -4.97 9.43
C GLU A 222 -6.43 -5.26 8.57
N ILE A 223 -5.45 -5.95 9.14
CA ILE A 223 -4.18 -6.27 8.48
C ILE A 223 -4.43 -7.43 7.52
N VAL A 224 -4.36 -7.16 6.22
CA VAL A 224 -4.60 -8.13 5.15
C VAL A 224 -3.33 -8.87 4.78
N ASP A 225 -2.20 -8.15 4.70
CA ASP A 225 -0.90 -8.74 4.37
C ASP A 225 0.26 -7.88 4.93
N SER A 226 1.45 -8.46 5.01
CA SER A 226 2.69 -7.79 5.42
C SER A 226 3.84 -8.24 4.53
N VAL A 227 4.49 -7.27 3.88
CA VAL A 227 5.53 -7.52 2.89
C VAL A 227 6.85 -6.92 3.39
N ASP A 228 7.89 -7.76 3.49
CA ASP A 228 9.25 -7.30 3.75
C ASP A 228 9.74 -6.46 2.55
N PRO A 229 10.05 -5.16 2.75
CA PRO A 229 10.43 -4.27 1.66
C PRO A 229 11.77 -4.63 1.03
N THR A 230 12.56 -5.50 1.65
CA THR A 230 13.85 -5.96 1.14
C THR A 230 13.76 -7.34 0.47
N ALA A 231 12.57 -7.95 0.45
CA ALA A 231 12.32 -9.20 -0.23
C ALA A 231 12.70 -9.13 -1.71
N SER A 232 13.02 -10.31 -2.25
CA SER A 232 13.40 -10.51 -3.64
C SER A 232 12.67 -11.74 -4.16
N ALA A 233 12.85 -12.05 -5.44
CA ALA A 233 12.25 -13.22 -6.06
C ALA A 233 12.57 -14.52 -5.30
N SER A 234 11.57 -15.38 -5.16
CA SER A 234 11.65 -16.69 -4.54
C SER A 234 10.97 -17.72 -5.44
N GLY A 235 11.66 -18.82 -5.73
CA GLY A 235 11.10 -19.91 -6.51
C GLY A 235 12.09 -20.51 -7.50
N GLU A 236 11.57 -21.02 -8.62
CA GLU A 236 12.37 -21.79 -9.58
C GLU A 236 12.77 -20.94 -10.79
N PRO A 237 14.07 -20.89 -11.15
CA PRO A 237 14.51 -20.24 -12.37
C PRO A 237 13.87 -20.87 -13.61
N VAL A 238 13.37 -20.03 -14.51
CA VAL A 238 12.79 -20.47 -15.79
C VAL A 238 13.91 -20.96 -16.70
N ALA A 239 13.76 -22.19 -17.22
CA ALA A 239 14.69 -22.75 -18.19
C ALA A 239 14.49 -22.16 -19.60
N ASP A 240 15.51 -22.26 -20.45
CA ASP A 240 15.45 -21.89 -21.88
C ASP A 240 15.04 -20.43 -22.16
N LEU A 241 15.65 -19.49 -21.42
CA LEU A 241 15.45 -18.06 -21.60
C LEU A 241 15.87 -17.58 -23.00
N PRO A 242 15.19 -16.54 -23.56
CA PRO A 242 15.56 -15.96 -24.84
C PRO A 242 16.97 -15.33 -24.79
N ALA A 243 17.66 -15.38 -25.91
CA ALA A 243 18.98 -14.76 -26.04
C ALA A 243 18.91 -13.23 -25.96
N GLY A 244 19.98 -12.60 -25.49
CA GLY A 244 20.08 -11.14 -25.42
C GLY A 244 19.50 -10.50 -24.16
N LEU A 245 18.94 -11.29 -23.24
CA LEU A 245 18.67 -10.84 -21.86
C LEU A 245 19.98 -10.66 -21.09
N PRO A 246 20.07 -9.66 -20.18
CA PRO A 246 21.12 -9.66 -19.17
C PRO A 246 20.97 -10.85 -18.24
N VAL A 247 22.08 -11.32 -17.71
CA VAL A 247 22.07 -12.35 -16.66
C VAL A 247 21.77 -11.66 -15.34
N VAL A 248 20.68 -12.07 -14.70
CA VAL A 248 20.31 -11.60 -13.36
C VAL A 248 20.90 -12.57 -12.34
N THR A 249 21.64 -12.03 -11.37
CA THR A 249 22.18 -12.80 -10.23
C THR A 249 21.57 -12.27 -8.95
N ASP A 250 20.98 -13.16 -8.14
CA ASP A 250 20.43 -12.79 -6.84
C ASP A 250 21.47 -12.11 -5.95
N GLY A 251 21.00 -11.13 -5.18
CA GLY A 251 21.77 -10.52 -4.11
C GLY A 251 21.91 -11.47 -2.91
N GLU A 252 22.66 -11.04 -1.91
CA GLU A 252 22.53 -11.60 -0.57
C GLU A 252 21.14 -11.25 0.00
N GLU A 253 20.73 -11.90 1.09
CA GLU A 253 19.44 -11.63 1.74
C GLU A 253 19.29 -10.14 2.05
N GLY A 254 18.18 -9.54 1.61
CA GLY A 254 17.89 -8.12 1.73
C GLY A 254 18.61 -7.20 0.74
N ALA A 255 19.40 -7.74 -0.21
CA ALA A 255 20.11 -6.96 -1.21
C ALA A 255 19.49 -7.12 -2.61
N ALA A 256 19.56 -6.04 -3.39
CA ALA A 256 19.10 -6.04 -4.78
C ALA A 256 19.85 -7.09 -5.64
N PRO A 257 19.17 -7.68 -6.64
CA PRO A 257 19.84 -8.47 -7.66
C PRO A 257 20.80 -7.62 -8.49
N THR A 258 21.82 -8.27 -9.05
CA THR A 258 22.81 -7.63 -9.93
C THR A 258 22.64 -8.10 -11.37
N LEU A 259 23.05 -7.25 -12.31
CA LEU A 259 22.89 -7.48 -13.75
C LEU A 259 24.25 -7.59 -14.44
N ASP A 260 24.43 -8.63 -15.25
CA ASP A 260 25.56 -8.79 -16.17
C ASP A 260 25.08 -8.64 -17.63
N PHE A 261 25.63 -7.61 -18.28
CA PHE A 261 25.31 -7.23 -19.66
C PHE A 261 26.26 -7.84 -20.71
N ALA A 262 27.22 -8.70 -20.33
CA ALA A 262 28.23 -9.23 -21.25
C ALA A 262 27.66 -9.93 -22.50
N ALA A 263 26.47 -10.53 -22.39
CA ALA A 263 25.73 -11.16 -23.50
C ALA A 263 24.40 -10.46 -23.82
N ALA A 264 24.10 -9.32 -23.16
CA ALA A 264 22.85 -8.60 -23.34
C ALA A 264 22.89 -7.78 -24.61
N THR A 265 21.75 -7.74 -25.31
CA THR A 265 21.56 -6.89 -26.50
C THR A 265 20.37 -5.98 -26.29
N PRO A 266 20.48 -4.68 -26.60
CA PRO A 266 19.34 -3.78 -26.53
C PRO A 266 18.16 -4.31 -27.37
N PRO A 267 16.92 -4.21 -26.88
CA PRO A 267 15.76 -4.64 -27.63
C PRO A 267 15.43 -3.66 -28.76
N GLU A 268 15.06 -4.18 -29.93
CA GLU A 268 14.49 -3.36 -31.03
C GLU A 268 13.03 -2.97 -30.73
N ALA A 269 12.32 -3.77 -29.94
CA ALA A 269 10.96 -3.53 -29.46
C ALA A 269 10.86 -4.04 -28.03
N SER A 270 10.11 -3.35 -27.17
CA SER A 270 10.03 -3.72 -25.77
C SER A 270 9.41 -5.10 -25.57
N ASP A 271 9.94 -5.86 -24.61
CA ASP A 271 9.43 -7.16 -24.22
C ASP A 271 9.64 -7.41 -22.72
N SER A 272 8.86 -8.36 -22.18
CA SER A 272 8.99 -8.81 -20.81
C SER A 272 9.07 -10.34 -20.77
N THR A 273 9.98 -10.86 -19.95
CA THR A 273 10.21 -12.30 -19.81
C THR A 273 10.18 -12.70 -18.34
N LEU A 274 9.33 -13.66 -17.98
CA LEU A 274 9.40 -14.33 -16.68
C LEU A 274 10.71 -15.14 -16.60
N VAL A 275 11.55 -14.84 -15.61
CA VAL A 275 12.84 -15.50 -15.41
C VAL A 275 12.91 -16.32 -14.12
N VAL A 276 12.03 -16.05 -13.15
CA VAL A 276 11.80 -16.89 -11.97
C VAL A 276 10.30 -17.09 -11.83
N THR A 277 9.87 -18.35 -11.73
CA THR A 277 8.50 -18.70 -11.37
C THR A 277 8.39 -18.67 -9.85
N GLY A 278 7.51 -17.81 -9.34
CA GLY A 278 7.25 -17.64 -7.91
C GLY A 278 6.77 -18.92 -7.23
N ASP A 279 7.04 -19.04 -5.94
CA ASP A 279 6.56 -20.12 -5.08
C ASP A 279 5.54 -19.68 -4.01
N GLY A 280 5.15 -18.41 -4.04
CA GLY A 280 4.15 -17.81 -3.15
C GLY A 280 2.71 -17.90 -3.66
N GLU A 281 1.87 -16.99 -3.18
CA GLU A 281 0.45 -16.93 -3.46
C GLU A 281 0.13 -16.46 -4.90
N GLU A 282 -1.08 -16.79 -5.37
CA GLU A 282 -1.56 -16.34 -6.68
C GLU A 282 -1.69 -14.80 -6.70
N LEU A 283 -1.32 -14.18 -7.82
CA LEU A 283 -1.28 -12.73 -7.93
C LEU A 283 -2.69 -12.11 -7.88
N GLY A 284 -2.86 -11.17 -6.96
CA GLY A 284 -3.99 -10.25 -6.91
C GLY A 284 -3.96 -9.16 -8.01
N PRO A 285 -4.98 -8.28 -8.04
CA PRO A 285 -5.06 -7.18 -9.00
C PRO A 285 -4.02 -6.08 -8.79
N ASN A 286 -3.48 -5.93 -7.57
CA ASN A 286 -2.40 -5.00 -7.25
C ASN A 286 -1.16 -5.78 -6.83
N LEU A 287 0.00 -5.38 -7.34
CA LEU A 287 1.28 -6.00 -7.00
C LEU A 287 2.11 -5.04 -6.16
N VAL A 288 2.77 -5.56 -5.13
CA VAL A 288 3.87 -4.89 -4.46
C VAL A 288 5.15 -5.45 -5.06
N VAL A 289 5.97 -4.58 -5.65
CA VAL A 289 7.17 -4.99 -6.39
C VAL A 289 8.41 -4.24 -5.93
N ASN A 290 9.52 -4.95 -5.90
CA ASN A 290 10.85 -4.35 -5.91
C ASN A 290 11.40 -4.31 -7.33
N MET A 291 12.24 -3.32 -7.63
CA MET A 291 12.75 -3.11 -8.97
C MET A 291 14.22 -2.69 -9.00
N VAL A 292 14.94 -3.21 -9.99
CA VAL A 292 16.23 -2.67 -10.45
C VAL A 292 16.06 -2.18 -11.88
N GLN A 293 16.35 -0.92 -12.13
CA GLN A 293 16.50 -0.36 -13.47
C GLN A 293 17.98 -0.22 -13.82
N ALA A 294 18.36 -0.49 -15.06
CA ALA A 294 19.69 -0.17 -15.59
C ALA A 294 19.65 0.13 -17.10
N SER A 295 20.54 1.00 -17.57
CA SER A 295 20.66 1.38 -18.98
C SER A 295 21.57 0.44 -19.77
N TYR A 296 21.22 0.17 -21.02
CA TYR A 296 22.16 -0.42 -21.98
C TYR A 296 23.28 0.55 -22.36
N PRO A 297 24.43 0.06 -22.86
CA PRO A 297 24.76 -1.35 -23.11
C PRO A 297 25.45 -2.07 -21.93
N ASP A 298 25.78 -1.36 -20.87
CA ASP A 298 26.69 -1.82 -19.82
C ASP A 298 26.08 -1.87 -18.42
N GLY A 299 24.78 -1.59 -18.29
CA GLY A 299 24.09 -1.58 -17.00
C GLY A 299 24.38 -0.32 -16.17
N ALA A 300 24.64 0.80 -16.82
CA ALA A 300 24.81 2.10 -16.16
C ALA A 300 23.48 2.64 -15.59
N ASP A 301 23.54 3.77 -14.89
CA ASP A 301 22.38 4.51 -14.36
C ASP A 301 21.43 3.65 -13.53
N VAL A 302 22.01 2.84 -12.63
CA VAL A 302 21.24 1.92 -11.79
C VAL A 302 20.35 2.69 -10.82
N ILE A 303 19.06 2.38 -10.82
CA ILE A 303 18.07 2.84 -9.84
C ILE A 303 17.46 1.60 -9.22
N THR A 304 17.34 1.55 -7.89
CA THR A 304 16.84 0.37 -7.18
C THR A 304 15.97 0.74 -5.99
N THR A 305 14.94 -0.07 -5.73
CA THR A 305 14.04 0.09 -4.58
C THR A 305 14.62 -0.43 -3.26
N TRP A 306 15.74 -1.16 -3.30
CA TRP A 306 16.44 -1.64 -2.10
C TRP A 306 17.34 -0.57 -1.45
N ASP A 307 17.57 0.56 -2.12
CA ASP A 307 18.37 1.64 -1.56
C ASP A 307 17.65 2.31 -0.38
N GLU A 308 18.44 2.79 0.59
CA GLU A 308 17.89 3.42 1.80
C GLU A 308 16.98 4.60 1.44
N GLY A 309 15.76 4.60 2.00
CA GLY A 309 14.76 5.64 1.75
C GLY A 309 13.98 5.46 0.44
N GLN A 310 14.23 4.40 -0.33
CA GLN A 310 13.31 3.94 -1.37
C GLN A 310 12.32 2.93 -0.79
N ALA A 311 11.11 2.92 -1.34
CA ALA A 311 10.07 1.97 -0.96
C ALA A 311 9.74 1.08 -2.17
N PRO A 312 9.24 -0.15 -1.94
CA PRO A 312 8.62 -0.95 -2.98
C PRO A 312 7.52 -0.17 -3.70
N LEU A 313 7.32 -0.49 -4.98
CA LEU A 313 6.30 0.14 -5.81
C LEU A 313 5.01 -0.69 -5.76
N THR A 314 3.87 0.00 -5.70
CA THR A 314 2.57 -0.63 -5.96
C THR A 314 2.23 -0.45 -7.43
N LEU A 315 1.98 -1.57 -8.13
CA LEU A 315 1.52 -1.60 -9.51
C LEU A 315 0.09 -2.12 -9.56
N ALA A 316 -0.86 -1.21 -9.81
CA ALA A 316 -2.23 -1.55 -10.18
C ALA A 316 -2.30 -2.02 -11.64
N ALA A 317 -3.43 -2.60 -12.03
CA ALA A 317 -3.67 -3.13 -13.38
C ALA A 317 -3.32 -2.14 -14.51
N GLU A 318 -3.58 -0.86 -14.34
CA GLU A 318 -3.26 0.17 -15.34
C GLU A 318 -1.74 0.41 -15.48
N GLN A 319 -1.01 0.45 -14.36
CA GLN A 319 0.45 0.60 -14.37
C GLN A 319 1.12 -0.66 -14.93
N LEU A 320 0.61 -1.85 -14.60
CA LEU A 320 1.06 -3.11 -15.20
C LEU A 320 0.88 -3.13 -16.72
N ALA A 321 -0.26 -2.61 -17.21
CA ALA A 321 -0.52 -2.49 -18.64
C ALA A 321 0.39 -1.46 -19.33
N GLY A 322 0.96 -0.52 -18.57
CA GLY A 322 1.92 0.47 -19.06
C GLY A 322 3.31 -0.10 -19.40
N ILE A 323 3.68 -1.26 -18.85
CA ILE A 323 4.97 -1.91 -19.12
C ILE A 323 4.78 -2.97 -20.23
N PRO A 324 5.36 -2.80 -21.42
CA PRO A 324 5.12 -3.69 -22.56
C PRO A 324 5.41 -5.17 -22.26
N GLY A 325 4.38 -6.01 -22.44
CA GLY A 325 4.46 -7.46 -22.25
C GLY A 325 4.44 -7.93 -20.79
N LEU A 326 4.45 -7.03 -19.80
CA LEU A 326 4.54 -7.42 -18.39
C LEU A 326 3.34 -8.27 -17.94
N ALA A 327 2.12 -7.84 -18.26
CA ALA A 327 0.91 -8.59 -17.92
C ALA A 327 0.87 -9.98 -18.56
N GLU A 328 1.38 -10.13 -19.79
CA GLU A 328 1.49 -11.44 -20.45
C GLU A 328 2.53 -12.32 -19.75
N ALA A 329 3.70 -11.76 -19.41
CA ALA A 329 4.77 -12.46 -18.70
C ALA A 329 4.33 -12.94 -17.30
N LEU A 330 3.43 -12.21 -16.64
CA LEU A 330 2.89 -12.56 -15.32
C LEU A 330 1.64 -13.45 -15.38
N THR A 331 1.20 -13.89 -16.56
CA THR A 331 0.03 -14.76 -16.67
C THR A 331 0.31 -16.13 -16.01
N GLY A 332 -0.40 -16.44 -14.93
CA GLY A 332 -0.22 -17.66 -14.14
C GLY A 332 1.01 -17.64 -13.22
N ALA A 333 1.63 -16.48 -13.05
CA ALA A 333 2.69 -16.25 -12.06
C ALA A 333 2.09 -16.12 -10.64
N SER A 334 2.98 -16.10 -9.66
CA SER A 334 2.68 -15.99 -8.23
C SER A 334 3.68 -15.05 -7.55
N VAL A 335 3.41 -14.67 -6.29
CA VAL A 335 4.37 -13.94 -5.45
C VAL A 335 5.70 -14.72 -5.39
N GLY A 336 6.81 -13.98 -5.40
CA GLY A 336 8.16 -14.51 -5.58
C GLY A 336 8.62 -14.54 -7.05
N SER A 337 7.75 -14.24 -8.01
CA SER A 337 8.14 -14.23 -9.43
C SER A 337 9.09 -13.08 -9.77
N ARG A 338 10.01 -13.33 -10.70
CA ARG A 338 10.86 -12.29 -11.32
C ARG A 338 10.59 -12.15 -12.79
N VAL A 339 10.41 -10.92 -13.24
CA VAL A 339 10.33 -10.56 -14.65
C VAL A 339 11.50 -9.67 -15.03
N VAL A 340 12.08 -9.92 -16.20
CA VAL A 340 13.01 -9.02 -16.86
C VAL A 340 12.28 -8.35 -18.02
N SER A 341 12.05 -7.05 -17.91
CA SER A 341 11.47 -6.21 -18.96
C SER A 341 12.56 -5.41 -19.63
N ARG A 342 12.71 -5.56 -20.94
CA ARG A 342 13.63 -4.74 -21.75
C ARG A 342 12.80 -3.69 -22.47
N ILE A 343 13.12 -2.42 -22.24
CA ILE A 343 12.43 -1.29 -22.86
C ILE A 343 13.28 -0.75 -24.01
N SER A 344 12.66 -0.62 -25.18
CA SER A 344 13.30 -0.11 -26.39
C SER A 344 13.59 1.38 -26.29
N ALA A 345 14.50 1.88 -27.14
CA ALA A 345 14.79 3.31 -27.27
C ALA A 345 13.54 4.13 -27.65
N VAL A 346 12.63 3.51 -28.42
CA VAL A 346 11.38 4.12 -28.89
C VAL A 346 10.37 4.24 -27.75
N ASP A 347 10.22 3.19 -26.95
CA ASP A 347 9.27 3.18 -25.83
C ASP A 347 9.78 3.98 -24.63
N ASN A 348 11.11 4.13 -24.50
CA ASN A 348 11.74 5.05 -23.55
C ASN A 348 12.04 6.42 -24.16
N ALA A 349 11.14 6.97 -24.98
CA ALA A 349 11.35 8.26 -25.63
C ALA A 349 11.45 9.42 -24.60
N ASN A 350 12.33 10.38 -24.88
CA ASN A 350 12.44 11.60 -24.11
C ASN A 350 11.18 12.47 -24.25
N PRO A 351 10.92 13.43 -23.33
CA PRO A 351 9.76 14.31 -23.41
C PRO A 351 9.65 15.14 -24.71
N ASP A 352 10.76 15.34 -25.41
CA ASP A 352 10.81 16.03 -26.70
C ASP A 352 10.50 15.12 -27.91
N GLY A 353 10.20 13.84 -27.67
CA GLY A 353 9.86 12.83 -28.66
C GLY A 353 11.08 12.19 -29.35
N THR A 354 12.31 12.50 -28.92
CA THR A 354 13.50 11.78 -29.39
C THR A 354 13.62 10.43 -28.69
N GLU A 355 14.21 9.44 -29.37
CA GLU A 355 14.52 8.15 -28.77
C GLU A 355 15.43 8.31 -27.54
N GLY A 356 15.07 7.66 -26.44
CA GLY A 356 15.92 7.61 -25.25
C GLY A 356 16.90 6.45 -25.28
N LEU A 357 17.56 6.21 -24.15
CA LEU A 357 18.43 5.04 -24.00
C LEU A 357 17.58 3.81 -23.71
N PRO A 358 17.79 2.67 -24.39
CA PRO A 358 17.17 1.41 -23.99
C PRO A 358 17.55 1.07 -22.55
N LEU A 359 16.60 0.49 -21.81
CA LEU A 359 16.81 0.12 -20.41
C LEU A 359 16.28 -1.28 -20.13
N VAL A 360 16.70 -1.83 -18.99
CA VAL A 360 16.20 -3.08 -18.42
C VAL A 360 15.58 -2.76 -17.07
N LEU A 361 14.40 -3.34 -16.82
CA LEU A 361 13.78 -3.43 -15.52
C LEU A 361 13.83 -4.89 -15.07
N VAL A 362 14.36 -5.15 -13.88
CA VAL A 362 14.18 -6.41 -13.17
C VAL A 362 13.16 -6.15 -12.09
N ILE A 363 12.03 -6.84 -12.19
CA ILE A 363 10.85 -6.63 -11.35
C ILE A 363 10.64 -7.90 -10.53
N ASP A 364 10.76 -7.78 -9.23
CA ASP A 364 10.50 -8.84 -8.25
C ASP A 364 9.11 -8.60 -7.66
N VAL A 365 8.20 -9.56 -7.86
CA VAL A 365 6.88 -9.51 -7.24
C VAL A 365 6.99 -10.05 -5.81
N ILE A 366 6.92 -9.16 -4.84
CA ILE A 366 7.18 -9.47 -3.42
C ILE A 366 5.90 -9.57 -2.58
N GLY A 367 4.77 -9.09 -3.11
CA GLY A 367 3.44 -9.26 -2.52
C GLY A 367 2.33 -8.90 -3.52
N SER A 368 1.08 -9.19 -3.16
CA SER A 368 -0.08 -8.79 -3.98
C SER A 368 -1.38 -8.75 -3.16
N TYR A 369 -2.34 -7.93 -3.58
CA TYR A 369 -3.65 -7.80 -2.89
C TYR A 369 -4.79 -7.30 -3.79
#